data_AF-A0A7V1H6N8-F1
#
_entry.id   AF-A0A7V1H6N8-F1
#
_cell.length_a   1.000
_cell.length_b   1.000
_cell.length_c   1.000
_cell.angle_alpha   90.00
_cell.angle_beta   90.00
_cell.angle_gamma   90.00
#
_symmetry.space_group_name_H-M   'P 1'
#
loop_
_entity.id
_entity.type
_entity.pdbx_description
1 polymer ?
#
loop_
_entity_poly.entity_id
_entity_poly.type
_entity_poly.pdbx_seq_one_letter_code
_entity_poly.pdbx_strand_id
1 'polypeptide(L)'
;MEEKESSKLSRRDFLGKSAKIGAGIAAASVAGRFLPKKSDRFSALASGSKTAKFEPKEGLAPGMIGGPTGFPGAEKFQYGPDESAGRAIEAIRKFVVDGKAPKKLVYMVPPGEPGHWEVPFPEGAKPLKDIFAEETGIEIELVSIVDTEQGKKLVQDYQTGTNAYDVYGMWENELGDLARSGALAVCDDWVEKYKPDWTDPVWGYVGGE
;
A
#
# COMPACT_ATOMS: atom_id res chain seq x y z
N MET A 1 -49.11 27.52 0.65
CA MET A 1 -48.91 26.32 1.48
C MET A 1 -47.89 25.48 0.75
N GLU A 2 -46.63 25.59 1.16
CA GLU A 2 -45.50 24.89 0.54
C GLU A 2 -45.46 23.41 0.96
N GLU A 3 -45.27 22.55 -0.03
CA GLU A 3 -45.01 21.12 0.09
C GLU A 3 -43.67 20.87 0.79
N LYS A 4 -43.65 20.00 1.80
CA LYS A 4 -42.42 19.51 2.43
C LYS A 4 -41.76 18.46 1.52
N GLU A 5 -40.60 18.81 0.97
CA GLU A 5 -39.69 17.88 0.28
C GLU A 5 -39.29 16.70 1.19
N SER A 6 -39.35 15.49 0.63
CA SER A 6 -38.95 14.26 1.31
C SER A 6 -37.42 14.19 1.40
N SER A 7 -36.87 14.16 2.61
CA SER A 7 -35.46 13.91 2.88
C SER A 7 -35.11 12.44 2.60
N LYS A 8 -34.86 12.09 1.33
CA LYS A 8 -34.29 10.79 0.97
C LYS A 8 -32.79 10.81 1.29
N LEU A 9 -32.38 10.00 2.27
CA LEU A 9 -30.97 9.70 2.55
C LEU A 9 -30.26 9.26 1.28
N SER A 10 -29.14 9.90 0.93
CA SER A 10 -28.36 9.50 -0.23
C SER A 10 -27.61 8.20 0.05
N ARG A 11 -27.25 7.44 -1.01
CA ARG A 11 -26.42 6.23 -0.87
C ARG A 11 -25.07 6.50 -0.17
N ARG A 12 -24.51 7.70 -0.35
CA ARG A 12 -23.32 8.17 0.38
C ARG A 12 -23.58 8.31 1.89
N ASP A 13 -24.75 8.81 2.28
CA ASP A 13 -25.13 8.94 3.69
C ASP A 13 -25.38 7.59 4.37
N PHE A 14 -25.85 6.60 3.61
CA PHE A 14 -26.05 5.23 4.10
C PHE A 14 -24.72 4.51 4.34
N LEU A 15 -23.79 4.59 3.38
CA LEU A 15 -22.47 3.96 3.48
C LEU A 15 -21.54 4.66 4.49
N GLY A 16 -21.64 5.99 4.62
CA GLY A 16 -20.88 6.75 5.63
C GLY A 16 -21.33 6.50 7.08
N LYS A 17 -22.56 6.01 7.29
CA LYS A 17 -23.10 5.70 8.62
C LYS A 17 -22.83 4.26 9.07
N SER A 18 -22.70 3.30 8.15
CA SER A 18 -22.39 1.90 8.50
C SER A 18 -20.93 1.68 8.95
N ALA A 19 -19.99 2.55 8.56
CA ALA A 19 -18.58 2.46 8.98
C ALA A 19 -18.31 2.89 10.43
N LYS A 20 -19.26 3.58 11.10
CA LYS A 20 -19.06 4.15 12.45
C LYS A 20 -19.41 3.21 13.61
N ILE A 21 -19.88 1.99 13.36
CA ILE A 21 -20.31 1.06 14.43
C ILE A 21 -19.18 0.11 14.89
N GLY A 22 -17.99 0.16 14.28
CA GLY A 22 -16.89 -0.78 14.59
C GLY A 22 -15.67 -0.23 15.34
N ALA A 23 -15.68 1.00 15.85
CA ALA A 23 -14.53 1.61 16.51
C ALA A 23 -14.84 2.02 17.95
N GLY A 24 -14.79 1.05 18.86
CA GLY A 24 -14.79 1.29 20.30
C GLY A 24 -13.46 1.92 20.73
N ILE A 25 -13.50 3.23 20.98
CA ILE A 25 -12.45 3.98 21.67
C ILE A 25 -12.47 3.59 23.15
N ALA A 26 -11.36 3.08 23.67
CA ALA A 26 -11.06 3.14 25.10
C ALA A 26 -9.90 4.11 25.30
N ALA A 27 -10.23 5.33 25.70
CA ALA A 27 -9.27 6.33 26.15
C ALA A 27 -8.71 5.92 27.52
N ALA A 28 -7.39 5.85 27.65
CA ALA A 28 -6.72 5.87 28.94
C ALA A 28 -5.61 6.94 28.89
N SER A 29 -5.88 8.02 29.59
CA SER A 29 -5.02 9.17 29.83
C SER A 29 -3.81 8.81 30.68
N VAL A 30 -2.58 9.06 30.17
CA VAL A 30 -1.46 9.49 31.02
C VAL A 30 -0.62 10.49 30.25
N ALA A 31 -0.84 11.77 30.51
CA ALA A 31 0.07 12.83 30.11
C ALA A 31 1.39 12.70 30.91
N GLY A 32 2.52 12.82 30.23
CA GLY A 32 3.79 13.22 30.88
C GLY A 32 4.80 12.12 31.17
N ARG A 33 5.28 11.39 30.14
CA ARG A 33 6.66 10.90 30.01
C ARG A 33 6.82 10.31 28.62
N PHE A 34 8.01 10.39 28.04
CA PHE A 34 8.35 10.08 26.65
C PHE A 34 8.09 11.24 25.68
N LEU A 35 9.03 12.19 25.70
CA LEU A 35 9.37 12.93 24.48
C LEU A 35 9.69 11.87 23.40
N PRO A 36 8.98 11.82 22.26
CA PRO A 36 9.27 10.86 21.20
C PRO A 36 10.69 11.11 20.67
N LYS A 37 11.47 10.05 20.49
CA LYS A 37 12.78 10.15 19.82
C LYS A 37 12.54 10.56 18.37
N LYS A 38 13.52 11.21 17.73
CA LYS A 38 13.39 11.66 16.33
C LYS A 38 12.98 10.54 15.36
N SER A 39 13.37 9.29 15.64
CA SER A 39 13.00 8.07 14.90
C SER A 39 11.52 7.67 14.99
N ASP A 40 10.79 8.19 15.98
CA ASP A 40 9.42 7.74 16.28
C ASP A 40 8.37 8.70 15.70
N ARG A 41 8.82 9.75 15.00
CA ARG A 41 7.94 10.83 14.55
C ARG A 41 7.08 10.46 13.34
N PHE A 42 7.43 9.38 12.62
CA PHE A 42 6.72 8.98 11.40
C PHE A 42 6.49 7.47 11.24
N SER A 43 6.92 6.64 12.21
CA SER A 43 6.63 5.20 12.14
C SER A 43 5.15 4.93 12.42
N ALA A 44 4.51 4.16 11.53
CA ALA A 44 3.14 3.66 11.72
C ALA A 44 3.00 2.79 13.00
N LEU A 45 4.12 2.34 13.56
CA LEU A 45 4.23 1.56 14.79
C LEU A 45 4.19 2.40 16.08
N ALA A 46 4.25 3.74 15.99
CA ALA A 46 4.17 4.64 17.16
C ALA A 46 2.76 4.74 17.79
N SER A 47 1.74 4.15 17.13
CA SER A 47 0.38 4.03 17.67
C SER A 47 0.12 2.61 18.17
N GLY A 48 0.01 2.43 19.49
CA GLY A 48 0.03 1.14 20.16
C GLY A 48 -1.01 0.12 19.68
N SER A 49 -0.54 -1.09 19.40
CA SER A 49 -1.17 -2.42 19.55
C SER A 49 -0.36 -3.40 18.69
N LYS A 50 0.22 -4.42 19.34
CA LYS A 50 1.21 -5.38 18.80
C LYS A 50 2.29 -4.70 17.95
N THR A 51 3.38 -4.27 18.58
CA THR A 51 4.60 -3.92 17.86
C THR A 51 5.06 -5.15 17.07
N ALA A 52 4.95 -5.09 15.74
CA ALA A 52 5.78 -5.91 14.88
C ALA A 52 7.23 -5.58 15.25
N LYS A 53 7.92 -6.47 15.98
CA LYS A 53 9.37 -6.35 16.09
C LYS A 53 9.90 -6.69 14.72
N PHE A 54 10.28 -5.65 13.97
CA PHE A 54 11.06 -5.83 12.78
C PHE A 54 12.43 -6.34 13.21
N GLU A 55 12.71 -7.59 12.86
CA GLU A 55 14.07 -8.13 12.94
C GLU A 55 14.77 -7.72 11.63
N PRO A 56 15.79 -6.85 11.69
CA PRO A 56 16.49 -6.40 10.50
C PRO A 56 17.17 -7.59 9.82
N LYS A 57 16.90 -7.74 8.52
CA LYS A 57 17.60 -8.74 7.71
C LYS A 57 19.08 -8.40 7.59
N GLU A 58 19.91 -9.43 7.45
CA GLU A 58 21.35 -9.26 7.31
C GLU A 58 21.72 -8.44 6.06
N GLY A 59 22.74 -7.60 6.18
CA GLY A 59 23.24 -6.76 5.08
C GLY A 59 22.58 -5.39 4.92
N LEU A 60 21.64 -5.02 5.80
CA LEU A 60 21.12 -3.65 5.86
C LEU A 60 22.16 -2.69 6.47
N ALA A 61 22.30 -1.51 5.85
CA ALA A 61 23.10 -0.42 6.38
C ALA A 61 22.49 0.15 7.68
N PRO A 62 23.29 0.79 8.55
CA PRO A 62 22.79 1.37 9.80
C PRO A 62 21.61 2.33 9.57
N GLY A 63 20.48 2.05 10.22
CA GLY A 63 19.26 2.87 10.14
C GLY A 63 18.27 2.47 9.04
N MET A 64 18.63 1.53 8.16
CA MET A 64 17.73 1.01 7.13
C MET A 64 16.81 -0.08 7.68
N ILE A 65 15.60 -0.16 7.13
CA ILE A 65 14.56 -1.12 7.56
C ILE A 65 14.09 -2.08 6.46
N GLY A 66 14.67 -1.96 5.27
CA GLY A 66 14.36 -2.82 4.13
C GLY A 66 15.09 -2.37 2.87
N GLY A 67 14.76 -3.03 1.77
CA GLY A 67 15.42 -2.90 0.48
C GLY A 67 16.42 -4.03 0.21
N PRO A 68 16.98 -4.14 -1.00
CA PRO A 68 17.84 -5.25 -1.36
C PRO A 68 19.13 -5.33 -0.53
N THR A 69 19.67 -6.54 -0.43
CA THR A 69 20.98 -6.85 0.15
C THR A 69 21.71 -7.88 -0.73
N GLY A 70 23.01 -8.10 -0.49
CA GLY A 70 23.74 -9.20 -1.09
C GLY A 70 24.48 -8.90 -2.40
N PHE A 71 24.50 -7.65 -2.88
CA PHE A 71 25.31 -7.25 -4.03
C PHE A 71 26.03 -5.90 -3.81
N PRO A 72 27.13 -5.62 -4.52
CA PRO A 72 27.84 -4.35 -4.39
C PRO A 72 26.97 -3.14 -4.78
N GLY A 73 26.85 -2.15 -3.88
CA GLY A 73 26.03 -0.96 -4.11
C GLY A 73 24.57 -1.10 -3.69
N ALA A 74 24.16 -2.24 -3.10
CA ALA A 74 22.80 -2.48 -2.62
C ALA A 74 22.34 -1.44 -1.60
N GLU A 75 23.25 -0.86 -0.82
CA GLU A 75 22.99 0.15 0.20
C GLU A 75 22.27 1.40 -0.35
N LYS A 76 22.41 1.69 -1.65
CA LYS A 76 21.77 2.84 -2.31
C LYS A 76 20.27 2.65 -2.58
N PHE A 77 19.81 1.41 -2.52
CA PHE A 77 18.41 1.03 -2.77
C PHE A 77 17.68 0.62 -1.48
N GLN A 78 18.38 0.66 -0.35
CA GLN A 78 17.80 0.44 0.97
C GLN A 78 17.09 1.71 1.44
N TYR A 79 16.07 1.53 2.26
CA TYR A 79 15.22 2.62 2.72
C TYR A 79 15.08 2.63 4.24
N GLY A 80 15.07 3.84 4.81
CA GLY A 80 14.79 4.09 6.22
C GLY A 80 13.29 4.13 6.54
N PRO A 81 12.92 4.21 7.84
CA PRO A 81 11.51 4.26 8.27
C PRO A 81 10.80 5.56 7.88
N ASP A 82 11.56 6.63 7.66
CA ASP A 82 11.05 7.96 7.29
C ASP A 82 10.97 8.18 5.77
N GLU A 83 11.22 7.15 4.96
CA GLU A 83 11.03 7.16 3.50
C GLU A 83 9.69 6.53 3.12
N SER A 84 9.11 6.87 1.97
CA SER A 84 7.80 6.34 1.56
C SER A 84 7.74 4.82 1.53
N ALA A 85 8.77 4.17 0.97
CA ALA A 85 8.90 2.72 0.95
C ALA A 85 8.92 2.13 2.37
N GLY A 86 9.64 2.77 3.29
CA GLY A 86 9.70 2.38 4.70
C GLY A 86 8.34 2.45 5.38
N ARG A 87 7.64 3.59 5.24
CA ARG A 87 6.29 3.78 5.79
C ARG A 87 5.30 2.73 5.26
N ALA A 88 5.36 2.44 3.96
CA ALA A 88 4.50 1.44 3.34
C ALA A 88 4.78 0.03 3.86
N ILE A 89 6.06 -0.36 3.96
CA ILE A 89 6.45 -1.70 4.40
C ILE A 89 6.15 -1.92 5.88
N GLU A 90 6.38 -0.92 6.74
CA GLU A 90 5.96 -1.00 8.15
C GLU A 90 4.45 -1.16 8.30
N ALA A 91 3.67 -0.45 7.48
CA ALA A 91 2.22 -0.59 7.45
C ALA A 91 1.78 -2.00 7.05
N ILE A 92 2.37 -2.56 6.00
CA ILE A 92 2.10 -3.92 5.55
C ILE A 92 2.47 -4.93 6.64
N ARG A 93 3.65 -4.82 7.24
CA ARG A 93 4.08 -5.68 8.38
C ARG A 93 3.08 -5.60 9.53
N LYS A 94 2.56 -4.41 9.84
CA LYS A 94 1.52 -4.25 10.85
C LYS A 94 0.22 -4.96 10.44
N PHE A 95 -0.23 -4.84 9.20
CA PHE A 95 -1.42 -5.56 8.73
C PHE A 95 -1.24 -7.08 8.81
N VAL A 96 -0.04 -7.59 8.55
CA VAL A 96 0.29 -9.01 8.68
C VAL A 96 0.21 -9.46 10.14
N VAL A 97 0.81 -8.72 11.07
CA VAL A 97 0.76 -9.02 12.52
C VAL A 97 -0.66 -8.91 13.08
N ASP A 98 -1.46 -7.97 12.56
CA ASP A 98 -2.86 -7.79 12.92
C ASP A 98 -3.79 -8.84 12.28
N GLY A 99 -3.26 -9.73 11.42
CA GLY A 99 -4.02 -10.78 10.74
C GLY A 99 -4.98 -10.24 9.67
N LYS A 100 -4.71 -9.03 9.15
CA LYS A 100 -5.52 -8.31 8.16
C LYS A 100 -4.94 -8.37 6.74
N ALA A 101 -3.69 -8.79 6.60
CA ALA A 101 -3.05 -8.93 5.29
C ALA A 101 -3.35 -10.32 4.69
N PRO A 102 -3.50 -10.40 3.35
CA PRO A 102 -3.55 -11.68 2.67
C PRO A 102 -2.18 -12.37 2.72
N LYS A 103 -2.15 -13.67 2.43
CA LYS A 103 -0.88 -14.42 2.26
C LYS A 103 -0.25 -14.23 0.89
N LYS A 104 -1.06 -13.84 -0.09
CA LYS A 104 -0.69 -13.67 -1.48
C LYS A 104 -1.51 -12.53 -2.08
N LEU A 105 -0.89 -11.76 -2.97
CA LEU A 105 -1.54 -10.79 -3.85
C LEU A 105 -1.46 -11.28 -5.29
N VAL A 106 -2.58 -11.28 -6.00
CA VAL A 106 -2.65 -11.53 -7.43
C VAL A 106 -2.60 -10.19 -8.17
N TYR A 107 -1.53 -9.97 -8.93
CA TYR A 107 -1.24 -8.72 -9.62
C TYR A 107 -1.33 -8.93 -11.13
N MET A 108 -2.36 -8.33 -11.75
CA MET A 108 -2.48 -8.28 -13.20
C MET A 108 -1.44 -7.31 -13.76
N VAL A 109 -0.66 -7.71 -14.76
CA VAL A 109 0.41 -6.88 -15.33
C VAL A 109 0.47 -6.98 -16.86
N PRO A 110 0.97 -5.95 -17.58
CA PRO A 110 1.24 -6.04 -19.02
C PRO A 110 2.36 -7.05 -19.34
N PRO A 111 2.50 -7.47 -20.62
CA PRO A 111 3.61 -8.31 -21.04
C PRO A 111 4.95 -7.61 -20.81
N GLY A 112 5.92 -8.34 -20.27
CA GLY A 112 7.27 -7.82 -19.96
C GLY A 112 7.46 -7.36 -18.52
N GLU A 113 6.42 -6.86 -17.86
CA GLU A 113 6.51 -6.49 -16.44
C GLU A 113 6.86 -7.67 -15.50
N PRO A 114 6.41 -8.93 -15.75
CA PRO A 114 6.88 -10.05 -14.94
C PRO A 114 8.41 -10.15 -14.84
N GLY A 115 9.13 -9.77 -15.90
CA GLY A 115 10.59 -9.73 -15.90
C GLY A 115 11.16 -8.81 -14.82
N HIS A 116 10.54 -7.65 -14.55
CA HIS A 116 10.99 -6.72 -13.51
C HIS A 116 10.83 -7.29 -12.08
N TRP A 117 9.91 -8.23 -11.90
CA TRP A 117 9.64 -8.83 -10.60
C TRP A 117 10.40 -10.14 -10.37
N GLU A 118 10.61 -10.91 -11.43
CA GLU A 118 11.11 -12.29 -11.37
C GLU A 118 12.57 -12.43 -11.76
N VAL A 119 13.11 -11.52 -12.58
CA VAL A 119 14.51 -11.56 -12.98
C VAL A 119 15.34 -10.76 -11.98
N PRO A 120 16.32 -11.40 -11.29
CA PRO A 120 17.25 -10.66 -10.45
C PRO A 120 18.03 -9.60 -11.22
N PHE A 121 18.14 -8.41 -10.63
CA PHE A 121 19.02 -7.37 -11.14
C PHE A 121 19.57 -6.51 -9.98
N PRO A 122 20.90 -6.29 -9.89
CA PRO A 122 21.97 -6.84 -10.74
C PRO A 122 22.21 -8.35 -10.51
N GLU A 123 23.15 -8.96 -11.25
CA GLU A 123 23.53 -10.37 -11.06
C GLU A 123 23.88 -10.65 -9.59
N GLY A 124 23.34 -11.75 -9.04
CA GLY A 124 23.50 -12.12 -7.63
C GLY A 124 22.49 -11.48 -6.67
N ALA A 125 21.67 -10.53 -7.13
CA ALA A 125 20.54 -10.02 -6.35
C ALA A 125 19.43 -11.07 -6.17
N LYS A 126 18.48 -10.80 -5.28
CA LYS A 126 17.21 -11.53 -5.24
C LYS A 126 16.20 -10.88 -6.20
N PRO A 127 15.26 -11.66 -6.78
CA PRO A 127 14.10 -11.09 -7.46
C PRO A 127 13.31 -10.14 -6.55
N LEU A 128 12.67 -9.11 -7.12
CA LEU A 128 11.93 -8.12 -6.35
C LEU A 128 10.74 -8.75 -5.59
N LYS A 129 10.05 -9.72 -6.19
CA LYS A 129 8.95 -10.44 -5.52
C LYS A 129 9.42 -11.19 -4.27
N ASP A 130 10.65 -11.71 -4.29
CA ASP A 130 11.23 -12.44 -3.17
C ASP A 130 11.68 -11.48 -2.07
N ILE A 131 12.21 -10.32 -2.44
CA ILE A 131 12.53 -9.24 -1.48
C ILE A 131 11.24 -8.78 -0.78
N PHE A 132 10.17 -8.54 -1.55
CA PHE A 132 8.88 -8.14 -1.00
C PHE A 132 8.31 -9.22 -0.07
N ALA A 133 8.34 -10.49 -0.47
CA ALA A 133 7.88 -11.61 0.34
C ALA A 133 8.71 -11.80 1.61
N GLU A 134 10.04 -11.63 1.55
CA GLU A 134 10.92 -11.64 2.71
C GLU A 134 10.57 -10.53 3.71
N GLU A 135 10.24 -9.33 3.21
CA GLU A 135 10.00 -8.16 4.05
C GLU A 135 8.60 -8.11 4.66
N THR A 136 7.62 -8.72 3.98
CA THR A 136 6.21 -8.60 4.34
C THR A 136 5.59 -9.93 4.75
N GLY A 137 6.11 -11.06 4.27
CA GLY A 137 5.47 -12.36 4.37
C GLY A 137 4.28 -12.54 3.41
N ILE A 138 4.17 -11.70 2.38
CA ILE A 138 3.12 -11.73 1.36
C ILE A 138 3.74 -12.11 0.02
N GLU A 139 3.23 -13.16 -0.62
CA GLU A 139 3.65 -13.56 -1.96
C GLU A 139 3.00 -12.68 -3.03
N ILE A 140 3.68 -12.51 -4.17
CA ILE A 140 3.11 -11.87 -5.37
C ILE A 140 2.98 -12.92 -6.47
N GLU A 141 1.74 -13.10 -6.94
CA GLU A 141 1.42 -13.89 -8.12
C GLU A 141 1.13 -12.93 -9.29
N LEU A 142 1.94 -13.02 -10.34
CA LEU A 142 1.84 -12.14 -11.50
C LEU A 142 0.99 -12.82 -12.57
N VAL A 143 -0.04 -12.12 -13.04
CA VAL A 143 -0.86 -12.58 -14.17
C VAL A 143 -0.63 -11.64 -15.34
N SER A 144 0.15 -12.09 -16.30
CA SER A 144 0.44 -11.31 -17.50
C SER A 144 -0.74 -11.33 -18.46
N ILE A 145 -1.27 -10.16 -18.78
CA ILE A 145 -2.39 -9.95 -19.71
C ILE A 145 -1.93 -8.99 -20.78
N VAL A 146 -2.13 -9.34 -22.05
CA VAL A 146 -1.79 -8.46 -23.17
C VAL A 146 -2.56 -7.14 -23.10
N ASP A 147 -1.89 -6.04 -23.41
CA ASP A 147 -2.38 -4.67 -23.21
C ASP A 147 -3.80 -4.42 -23.76
N THR A 148 -4.10 -4.96 -24.94
CA THR A 148 -5.41 -4.79 -25.61
C THR A 148 -6.57 -5.48 -24.89
N GLU A 149 -6.29 -6.34 -23.92
CA GLU A 149 -7.29 -7.12 -23.17
C GLU A 149 -7.39 -6.70 -21.69
N GLN A 150 -6.45 -5.90 -21.17
CA GLN A 150 -6.40 -5.53 -19.75
C GLN A 150 -7.68 -4.82 -19.28
N GLY A 151 -8.11 -3.79 -20.01
CA GLY A 151 -9.34 -3.04 -19.72
C GLY A 151 -10.58 -3.92 -19.68
N LYS A 152 -10.73 -4.79 -20.69
CA LYS A 152 -11.85 -5.75 -20.77
C LYS A 152 -11.84 -6.71 -19.58
N LYS A 153 -10.68 -7.22 -19.18
CA LYS A 153 -10.54 -8.15 -18.05
C LYS A 153 -10.86 -7.50 -16.71
N LEU A 154 -10.42 -6.26 -16.49
CA LEU A 154 -10.75 -5.51 -15.30
C LEU A 154 -12.26 -5.23 -15.22
N VAL A 155 -12.87 -4.74 -16.30
CA VAL A 155 -14.32 -4.50 -16.35
C VAL A 155 -15.09 -5.79 -16.10
N GLN A 156 -14.65 -6.91 -16.70
CA GLN A 156 -15.23 -8.22 -16.44
C GLN A 156 -15.13 -8.59 -14.96
N ASP A 157 -13.94 -8.49 -14.36
CA ASP A 157 -13.73 -8.87 -12.96
C ASP A 157 -14.56 -8.03 -11.98
N TYR A 158 -14.64 -6.72 -12.22
CA TYR A 158 -15.47 -5.80 -11.46
C TYR A 158 -16.96 -6.13 -11.57
N GLN A 159 -17.47 -6.36 -12.78
CA GLN A 159 -18.89 -6.62 -13.02
C GLN A 159 -19.34 -7.96 -12.43
N THR A 160 -18.48 -8.98 -12.47
CA THR A 160 -18.80 -10.31 -11.93
C THR A 160 -18.52 -10.40 -10.43
N GLY A 161 -17.73 -9.48 -9.87
CA GLY A 161 -17.33 -9.50 -8.47
C GLY A 161 -16.48 -10.72 -8.10
N THR A 162 -15.78 -11.30 -9.09
CA THR A 162 -14.93 -12.49 -8.86
C THR A 162 -13.74 -12.15 -7.97
N ASN A 163 -13.25 -10.90 -8.07
CA ASN A 163 -12.01 -10.45 -7.46
C ASN A 163 -10.86 -11.40 -7.84
N ALA A 164 -10.74 -11.67 -9.15
CA ALA A 164 -9.68 -12.49 -9.70
C ALA A 164 -8.29 -11.83 -9.55
N TYR A 165 -8.24 -10.51 -9.40
CA TYR A 165 -7.03 -9.74 -9.18
C TYR A 165 -7.17 -8.81 -7.97
N ASP A 166 -6.11 -8.71 -7.18
CA ASP A 166 -6.01 -7.77 -6.05
C ASP A 166 -5.46 -6.41 -6.49
N VAL A 167 -4.58 -6.41 -7.49
CA VAL A 167 -3.91 -5.21 -8.03
C VAL A 167 -3.97 -5.23 -9.55
N TYR A 168 -4.21 -4.07 -10.16
CA TYR A 168 -4.27 -3.89 -11.61
C TYR A 168 -3.13 -2.99 -12.10
N GLY A 169 -2.17 -3.58 -12.79
CA GLY A 169 -1.10 -2.90 -13.51
C GLY A 169 -1.56 -2.71 -14.94
N MET A 170 -1.95 -1.49 -15.29
CA MET A 170 -2.54 -1.18 -16.59
C MET A 170 -2.09 0.18 -17.10
N TRP A 171 -2.16 0.36 -18.41
CA TRP A 171 -1.87 1.63 -19.05
C TRP A 171 -2.98 2.67 -18.78
N GLU A 172 -2.57 3.93 -18.64
CA GLU A 172 -3.36 5.02 -18.04
C GLU A 172 -4.66 5.40 -18.78
N ASN A 173 -4.81 5.01 -20.04
CA ASN A 173 -5.84 5.52 -20.96
C ASN A 173 -7.28 5.38 -20.43
N GLU A 174 -7.54 4.38 -19.59
CA GLU A 174 -8.89 4.07 -19.07
C GLU A 174 -9.06 4.37 -17.57
N LEU A 175 -7.98 4.78 -16.89
CA LEU A 175 -7.95 4.88 -15.43
C LEU A 175 -8.99 5.86 -14.88
N GLY A 176 -9.20 6.99 -15.57
CA GLY A 176 -10.16 8.01 -15.14
C GLY A 176 -11.63 7.54 -15.19
N ASP A 177 -12.00 6.79 -16.22
CA ASP A 177 -13.36 6.25 -16.35
C ASP A 177 -13.58 5.10 -15.36
N LEU A 178 -12.57 4.25 -15.15
CA LEU A 178 -12.61 3.19 -14.14
C LEU A 178 -12.74 3.76 -12.72
N ALA A 179 -11.98 4.80 -12.38
CA ALA A 179 -12.11 5.49 -11.10
C ALA A 179 -13.52 6.07 -10.90
N ARG A 180 -14.08 6.74 -11.92
CA ARG A 180 -15.44 7.31 -11.84
C ARG A 180 -16.52 6.23 -11.70
N SER A 181 -16.30 5.04 -12.26
CA SER A 181 -17.23 3.92 -12.18
C SER A 181 -17.29 3.24 -10.81
N GLY A 182 -16.33 3.54 -9.92
CA GLY A 182 -16.17 2.87 -8.63
C GLY A 182 -15.49 1.49 -8.72
N ALA A 183 -14.91 1.15 -9.88
CA ALA A 183 -14.19 -0.11 -10.08
C ALA A 183 -12.82 -0.16 -9.38
N LEU A 184 -12.30 0.99 -8.98
CA LEU A 184 -11.02 1.12 -8.29
C LEU A 184 -11.23 1.56 -6.84
N ALA A 185 -10.38 1.05 -5.95
CA ALA A 185 -10.36 1.49 -4.56
C ALA A 185 -9.94 2.96 -4.48
N VAL A 186 -10.64 3.74 -3.65
CA VAL A 186 -10.22 5.10 -3.29
C VAL A 186 -9.13 5.00 -2.23
N CYS A 187 -7.92 5.47 -2.57
CA CYS A 187 -6.74 5.33 -1.72
C CYS A 187 -6.46 6.55 -0.84
N ASP A 188 -7.31 7.57 -0.83
CA ASP A 188 -7.08 8.86 -0.14
C ASP A 188 -6.68 8.69 1.33
N ASP A 189 -7.41 7.87 2.11
CA ASP A 189 -7.10 7.61 3.51
C ASP A 189 -5.72 6.97 3.71
N TRP A 190 -5.27 6.16 2.75
CA TRP A 190 -3.98 5.46 2.81
C TRP A 190 -2.85 6.42 2.41
N VAL A 191 -3.12 7.28 1.43
CA VAL A 191 -2.21 8.36 1.01
C VAL A 191 -2.00 9.34 2.16
N GLU A 192 -3.07 9.80 2.81
CA GLU A 192 -2.98 10.71 3.97
C GLU A 192 -2.18 10.06 5.12
N LYS A 193 -2.46 8.77 5.39
CA LYS A 193 -1.87 8.06 6.52
C LYS A 193 -0.40 7.68 6.30
N TYR A 194 -0.06 7.12 5.13
CA TYR A 194 1.26 6.55 4.85
C TYR A 194 2.15 7.46 4.01
N LYS A 195 1.60 8.58 3.51
CA LYS A 195 2.33 9.70 2.92
C LYS A 195 3.31 9.23 1.83
N PRO A 196 2.86 8.80 0.66
CA PRO A 196 3.76 8.58 -0.47
C PRO A 196 4.49 9.88 -0.82
N ASP A 197 5.66 9.79 -1.45
CA ASP A 197 6.49 10.96 -1.75
C ASP A 197 5.98 11.76 -2.97
N TRP A 198 4.72 11.57 -3.41
CA TRP A 198 4.17 12.24 -4.60
C TRP A 198 4.20 13.76 -4.50
N THR A 199 4.01 14.29 -3.30
CA THR A 199 4.04 15.72 -3.00
C THR A 199 5.38 16.20 -2.46
N ASP A 200 6.42 15.35 -2.49
CA ASP A 200 7.77 15.78 -2.08
C ASP A 200 8.31 16.82 -3.08
N PRO A 201 8.77 17.98 -2.63
CA PRO A 201 9.20 19.06 -3.53
C PRO A 201 10.50 18.76 -4.28
N VAL A 202 11.24 17.73 -3.88
CA VAL A 202 12.54 17.34 -4.47
C VAL A 202 12.38 16.09 -5.34
N TRP A 203 11.59 15.12 -4.89
CA TRP A 203 11.48 13.79 -5.49
C TRP A 203 10.08 13.45 -6.05
N GLY A 204 9.07 14.25 -5.71
CA GLY A 204 7.68 14.02 -6.08
C GLY A 204 7.37 14.30 -7.55
N TYR A 205 6.20 13.85 -7.99
CA TYR A 205 5.75 14.05 -9.37
C TYR A 205 5.44 15.54 -9.58
N VAL A 206 6.01 16.15 -10.62
CA VAL A 206 5.82 17.58 -10.96
C VAL A 206 6.25 18.56 -9.85
N GLY A 207 7.28 18.23 -9.05
CA GLY A 207 7.90 19.20 -8.12
C GLY A 207 7.11 19.47 -6.84
N GLY A 208 6.14 18.62 -6.50
CA GLY A 208 5.49 18.58 -5.19
C GLY A 208 4.54 19.73 -4.89
N GLU A 209 3.48 19.89 -5.69
CA GLU A 209 2.30 20.71 -5.35
C GLU A 209 1.03 19.86 -5.24
#